data_AF-A0A1H7P5P5-F1
#
_entry.id   AF-A0A1H7P5P5-F1
#
_cell.length_a   1.000
_cell.length_b   1.000
_cell.length_c   1.000
_cell.angle_alpha   90.00
_cell.angle_beta   90.00
_cell.angle_gamma   90.00
#
_symmetry.space_group_name_H-M   'P 1'
#
loop_
_entity.id
_entity.type
_entity.pdbx_description
1 polymer ?
#
loop_
_entity_poly.entity_id
_entity_poly.type
_entity_poly.pdbx_seq_one_letter_code
_entity_poly.pdbx_strand_id
1 'polypeptide(L)'
;MAITLGKSSKDSQYLKRIKDAIEGDKSHPRNNGVKMQAHHIISGKGMGLSGLGKKVEKMGYNINLLPNLAFIPCTLQGACHLGVQPHRGNHDIAIDQDDYEDDREPVTYHEMIAKKLQALDLPLSKECPGDHPSKAAKVVAELDGLSQTILRLIQMKPREAPLTKLAVHFGRGGVGCAGVDSVSAHHGGRACPVGRDHLFDAATPKKSQGEGQKSEKIMYNNTEKYRLKVGQ
;
A
#
# COMPACT_ATOMS: atom_id res chain seq x y z
N MET A 1 7.40 19.78 -28.46
CA MET A 1 6.52 18.89 -27.66
C MET A 1 6.20 19.61 -26.36
N ALA A 2 4.94 19.64 -25.93
CA ALA A 2 4.60 20.20 -24.62
C ALA A 2 5.15 19.27 -23.52
N ILE A 3 5.93 19.82 -22.60
CA ILE A 3 6.42 19.07 -21.43
C ILE A 3 5.26 18.97 -20.44
N THR A 4 4.74 17.77 -20.23
CA THR A 4 3.80 17.52 -19.14
C THR A 4 4.59 17.45 -17.84
N LEU A 5 4.41 18.43 -16.97
CA LEU A 5 4.98 18.40 -15.63
C LEU A 5 4.36 17.26 -14.82
N GLY A 6 5.21 16.62 -14.02
CA GLY A 6 4.82 15.62 -13.05
C GLY A 6 4.13 16.22 -11.82
N LYS A 7 3.88 15.38 -10.81
CA LYS A 7 3.26 15.77 -9.55
C LYS A 7 3.80 14.93 -8.38
N SER A 8 4.39 15.58 -7.39
CA SER A 8 4.97 14.97 -6.19
C SER A 8 4.03 14.96 -5.00
N SER A 9 2.87 15.61 -5.11
CA SER A 9 1.81 15.62 -4.12
C SER A 9 0.59 14.81 -4.58
N LYS A 10 -0.19 14.35 -3.61
CA LYS A 10 -1.43 13.63 -3.86
C LYS A 10 -2.41 14.48 -4.67
N ASP A 11 -3.11 13.85 -5.61
CA ASP A 11 -4.27 14.43 -6.29
C ASP A 11 -5.58 13.76 -5.82
N SER A 12 -6.73 14.23 -6.30
CA SER A 12 -8.03 13.62 -5.99
C SER A 12 -8.43 12.48 -6.95
N GLN A 13 -7.59 12.19 -7.96
CA GLN A 13 -7.92 11.27 -9.04
C GLN A 13 -7.25 9.90 -8.88
N TYR A 14 -6.21 9.79 -8.04
CA TYR A 14 -5.47 8.55 -7.82
C TYR A 14 -6.38 7.39 -7.40
N LEU A 15 -7.35 7.63 -6.52
CA LEU A 15 -8.26 6.61 -6.02
C LEU A 15 -9.14 6.07 -7.16
N LYS A 16 -9.72 6.98 -7.95
CA LYS A 16 -10.49 6.59 -9.14
C LYS A 16 -9.62 5.79 -10.10
N ARG A 17 -8.41 6.28 -10.39
CA ARG A 17 -7.46 5.64 -11.33
C ARG A 17 -7.14 4.20 -10.95
N ILE A 18 -6.83 3.92 -9.68
CA ILE A 18 -6.54 2.56 -9.24
C ILE A 18 -7.81 1.70 -9.11
N LYS A 19 -8.97 2.27 -8.74
CA LYS A 19 -10.26 1.56 -8.78
C LYS A 19 -10.58 1.09 -10.21
N ASP A 20 -10.48 1.99 -11.19
CA ASP A 20 -10.73 1.68 -12.61
C ASP A 20 -9.79 0.56 -13.10
N ALA A 21 -8.52 0.55 -12.67
CA ALA A 21 -7.53 -0.43 -13.08
C ALA A 21 -7.85 -1.87 -12.65
N ILE A 22 -8.64 -2.06 -11.59
CA ILE A 22 -9.04 -3.38 -11.06
C ILE A 22 -10.52 -3.69 -11.24
N GLU A 23 -11.32 -2.80 -11.81
CA GLU A 23 -12.78 -2.93 -11.89
C GLU A 23 -13.20 -4.24 -12.59
N GLY A 24 -12.51 -4.61 -13.67
CA GLY A 24 -12.75 -5.85 -14.41
C GLY A 24 -12.06 -7.09 -13.83
N ASP A 25 -11.16 -6.94 -12.85
CA ASP A 25 -10.41 -8.06 -12.28
C ASP A 25 -11.23 -8.76 -11.18
N LYS A 26 -12.04 -9.74 -11.59
CA LYS A 26 -12.83 -10.56 -10.66
C LYS A 26 -11.98 -11.37 -9.68
N SER A 27 -10.68 -11.52 -9.92
CA SER A 27 -9.77 -12.22 -9.01
C SER A 27 -9.14 -11.29 -7.98
N HIS A 28 -9.29 -9.97 -8.10
CA HIS A 28 -8.67 -9.03 -7.18
C HIS A 28 -9.26 -9.18 -5.75
N PRO A 29 -8.45 -9.22 -4.68
CA PRO A 29 -8.98 -9.41 -3.31
C PRO A 29 -10.01 -8.36 -2.90
N ARG A 30 -9.84 -7.11 -3.34
CA ARG A 30 -10.81 -6.02 -3.10
C ARG A 30 -12.21 -6.37 -3.63
N ASN A 31 -12.27 -7.00 -4.80
CA ASN A 31 -13.51 -7.40 -5.46
C ASN A 31 -14.11 -8.69 -4.85
N ASN A 32 -13.40 -9.30 -3.88
CA ASN A 32 -13.77 -10.53 -3.21
C ASN A 32 -13.83 -10.35 -1.68
N GLY A 33 -14.29 -9.17 -1.23
CA GLY A 33 -14.62 -8.91 0.17
C GLY A 33 -13.45 -8.57 1.09
N VAL A 34 -12.21 -8.54 0.59
CA VAL A 34 -11.08 -8.00 1.37
C VAL A 34 -11.13 -6.49 1.34
N LYS A 35 -11.24 -5.85 2.51
CA LYS A 35 -11.22 -4.38 2.61
C LYS A 35 -9.79 -3.88 2.42
N MET A 36 -9.59 -3.02 1.41
CA MET A 36 -8.28 -2.47 1.04
C MET A 36 -8.35 -0.95 0.91
N GLN A 37 -7.21 -0.28 1.04
CA GLN A 37 -7.03 1.15 0.80
C GLN A 37 -5.97 1.38 -0.26
N ALA A 38 -6.17 2.39 -1.09
CA ALA A 38 -5.17 2.82 -2.05
C ALA A 38 -4.02 3.48 -1.29
N HIS A 39 -2.80 3.11 -1.65
CA HIS A 39 -1.58 3.56 -1.00
C HIS A 39 -0.60 4.09 -2.04
N HIS A 40 -0.03 5.28 -1.79
CA HIS A 40 1.08 5.82 -2.55
C HIS A 40 2.38 5.22 -2.04
N ILE A 41 3.00 4.35 -2.83
CA ILE A 41 4.19 3.60 -2.40
C ILE A 41 5.37 4.56 -2.14
N ILE A 42 5.69 5.41 -3.12
CA ILE A 42 6.46 6.61 -2.89
C ILE A 42 5.47 7.68 -2.44
N SER A 43 5.44 7.95 -1.14
CA SER A 43 4.50 8.90 -0.55
C SER A 43 4.91 10.35 -0.84
N GLY A 44 3.91 11.24 -0.92
CA GLY A 44 4.17 12.69 -1.07
C GLY A 44 4.98 13.26 0.10
N LYS A 45 4.79 12.74 1.32
CA LYS A 45 5.58 13.14 2.49
C LYS A 45 7.04 12.69 2.38
N GLY A 46 7.30 11.45 1.94
CA GLY A 46 8.66 10.96 1.69
C GLY A 46 9.35 11.76 0.58
N MET A 47 8.61 12.10 -0.47
CA MET A 47 9.08 12.97 -1.54
C MET A 47 9.44 14.38 -1.04
N GLY A 48 8.62 14.96 -0.17
CA GLY A 48 8.90 16.23 0.50
C GLY A 48 10.15 16.17 1.39
N LEU A 49 10.28 15.15 2.23
CA LEU A 49 11.44 14.93 3.11
C LEU A 49 12.74 14.70 2.34
N SER A 50 12.68 14.10 1.14
CA SER A 50 13.87 13.88 0.31
C SER A 50 14.47 15.17 -0.25
N GLY A 51 13.67 16.23 -0.38
CA GLY A 51 14.04 17.46 -1.10
C GLY A 51 14.05 17.32 -2.63
N LEU A 52 13.64 16.17 -3.19
CA LEU A 52 13.70 15.89 -4.62
C LEU A 52 12.39 16.14 -5.37
N GLY A 53 11.26 16.35 -4.68
CA GLY A 53 9.93 16.47 -5.29
C GLY A 53 9.86 17.38 -6.52
N LYS A 54 10.24 18.66 -6.37
CA LYS A 54 10.23 19.61 -7.50
C LYS A 54 11.16 19.22 -8.65
N LYS A 55 12.26 18.49 -8.38
CA LYS A 55 13.21 18.06 -9.41
C LYS A 55 12.62 16.91 -10.23
N VAL A 56 12.01 15.93 -9.58
CA VAL A 56 11.40 14.78 -10.28
C VAL A 56 10.09 15.16 -10.98
N GLU A 57 9.33 16.14 -10.44
CA GLU A 57 8.18 16.73 -11.14
C GLU A 57 8.57 17.35 -12.48
N LYS A 58 9.68 18.10 -12.52
CA LYS A 58 10.21 18.64 -13.77
C LYS A 58 10.55 17.53 -14.76
N MET A 59 11.03 16.39 -14.28
CA MET A 59 11.29 15.20 -15.11
C MET A 59 10.03 14.43 -15.51
N GLY A 60 8.83 14.93 -15.19
CA GLY A 60 7.55 14.33 -15.57
C GLY A 60 7.04 13.25 -14.63
N TYR A 61 7.72 12.96 -13.51
CA TYR A 61 7.29 11.92 -12.58
C TYR A 61 6.05 12.33 -11.79
N ASN A 62 5.03 11.48 -11.76
CA ASN A 62 3.77 11.73 -11.07
C ASN A 62 3.42 10.58 -10.13
N ILE A 63 3.43 10.85 -8.82
CA ILE A 63 3.16 9.85 -7.78
C ILE A 63 1.73 9.30 -7.83
N ASN A 64 0.81 9.96 -8.54
CA ASN A 64 -0.61 9.59 -8.62
C ASN A 64 -0.92 8.63 -9.77
N LEU A 65 0.10 8.16 -10.49
CA LEU A 65 -0.06 7.19 -11.57
C LEU A 65 0.08 5.75 -11.05
N LEU A 66 -0.53 4.82 -11.77
CA LEU A 66 -0.62 3.40 -11.40
C LEU A 66 0.72 2.76 -10.98
N PRO A 67 1.88 3.05 -11.63
CA PRO A 67 3.16 2.47 -11.20
C PRO A 67 3.57 2.77 -9.76
N ASN A 68 2.97 3.78 -9.12
CA ASN A 68 3.23 4.16 -7.73
C ASN A 68 2.05 3.91 -6.77
N LEU A 69 0.95 3.33 -7.25
CA LEU A 69 -0.22 3.03 -6.43
C LEU A 69 -0.33 1.53 -6.17
N ALA A 70 -0.86 1.13 -5.02
CA ALA A 70 -1.27 -0.24 -4.78
C ALA A 70 -2.47 -0.27 -3.81
N PHE A 71 -3.35 -1.25 -3.93
CA PHE A 71 -4.30 -1.57 -2.87
C PHE A 71 -3.61 -2.42 -1.79
N ILE A 72 -3.71 -1.99 -0.54
CA ILE A 72 -3.18 -2.70 0.62
C ILE A 72 -4.34 -2.99 1.59
N PRO A 73 -4.46 -4.20 2.17
CA PRO A 73 -5.53 -4.51 3.11
C PRO A 73 -5.53 -3.53 4.29
N CYS A 74 -6.71 -3.02 4.65
CA CYS A 74 -6.85 -2.02 5.71
C CYS A 74 -7.50 -2.56 6.98
N THR A 75 -8.01 -3.80 6.97
CA THR A 75 -8.49 -4.49 8.16
C THR A 75 -7.47 -5.50 8.67
N LEU A 76 -7.52 -5.83 9.96
CA LEU A 76 -6.58 -6.83 10.49
C LEU A 76 -6.90 -8.21 9.91
N GLN A 77 -8.16 -8.54 9.67
CA GLN A 77 -8.62 -9.79 9.08
C GLN A 77 -8.13 -9.95 7.64
N GLY A 78 -8.38 -8.94 6.80
CA GLY A 78 -7.93 -8.92 5.41
C GLY A 78 -6.41 -9.03 5.30
N ALA A 79 -5.69 -8.26 6.13
CA ALA A 79 -4.24 -8.33 6.23
C ALA A 79 -3.75 -9.72 6.69
N CYS A 80 -4.42 -10.30 7.68
CA CYS A 80 -4.11 -11.62 8.23
C CYS A 80 -4.25 -12.70 7.15
N HIS A 81 -5.39 -12.69 6.44
CA HIS A 81 -5.76 -13.62 5.38
C HIS A 81 -4.84 -13.52 4.16
N LEU A 82 -4.49 -12.31 3.73
CA LEU A 82 -3.56 -12.11 2.61
C LEU A 82 -2.09 -12.31 2.98
N GLY A 83 -1.76 -12.36 4.28
CA GLY A 83 -0.38 -12.44 4.74
C GLY A 83 0.44 -11.19 4.43
N VAL A 84 -0.22 -10.03 4.49
CA VAL A 84 0.35 -8.69 4.23
C VAL A 84 0.08 -7.82 5.45
N GLN A 85 0.99 -6.91 5.78
CA GLN A 85 0.73 -5.95 6.86
C GLN A 85 -0.46 -5.03 6.55
N PRO A 86 -1.27 -4.64 7.56
CA PRO A 86 -2.37 -3.74 7.32
C PRO A 86 -1.84 -2.34 7.01
N HIS A 87 -2.52 -1.65 6.09
CA HIS A 87 -2.46 -0.21 5.96
C HIS A 87 -3.45 0.43 6.93
N ARG A 88 -3.02 1.44 7.69
CA ARG A 88 -3.89 2.19 8.63
C ARG A 88 -3.39 3.63 8.73
N GLY A 89 -3.95 4.57 7.99
CA GLY A 89 -3.97 5.96 8.43
C GLY A 89 -5.07 6.13 9.46
N ASN A 90 -4.79 6.88 10.53
CA ASN A 90 -5.71 6.89 11.67
C ASN A 90 -6.99 7.69 11.36
N HIS A 91 -8.13 7.07 11.66
CA HIS A 91 -9.50 7.41 11.30
C HIS A 91 -10.24 8.15 12.42
N ASP A 92 -11.25 8.94 12.06
CA ASP A 92 -12.54 8.89 12.75
C ASP A 92 -13.67 8.98 11.72
N ILE A 93 -14.77 8.28 12.03
CA ILE A 93 -16.07 8.23 11.31
C ILE A 93 -16.21 7.08 10.29
N ALA A 94 -17.31 6.36 10.50
CA ALA A 94 -17.92 5.27 9.74
C ALA A 94 -17.17 4.75 8.50
N ILE A 95 -16.84 3.46 8.57
CA ILE A 95 -16.37 2.62 7.46
C ILE A 95 -17.51 2.52 6.43
N ASP A 96 -17.65 3.53 5.58
CA ASP A 96 -18.39 3.45 4.34
C ASP A 96 -17.41 3.11 3.21
N GLN A 97 -17.77 2.18 2.33
CA GLN A 97 -16.79 1.45 1.50
C GLN A 97 -16.13 2.28 0.39
N ASP A 98 -16.57 3.52 0.20
CA ASP A 98 -16.34 4.23 -1.06
C ASP A 98 -15.38 5.41 -1.07
N ASP A 99 -14.92 5.96 0.05
CA ASP A 99 -13.89 7.00 0.03
C ASP A 99 -12.89 6.85 1.18
N TYR A 100 -11.62 6.64 0.85
CA TYR A 100 -10.54 6.55 1.82
C TYR A 100 -9.35 7.37 1.35
N GLU A 101 -9.25 8.59 1.86
CA GLU A 101 -8.07 9.43 1.77
C GLU A 101 -7.29 9.37 3.09
N ASP A 102 -6.02 8.98 2.99
CA ASP A 102 -5.19 8.45 4.09
C ASP A 102 -3.86 9.23 4.21
N ASP A 103 -3.62 9.93 5.33
CA ASP A 103 -2.48 10.86 5.45
C ASP A 103 -1.61 10.68 6.73
N ARG A 104 -1.64 9.52 7.42
CA ARG A 104 -0.70 9.27 8.54
C ARG A 104 -0.11 7.87 8.57
N GLU A 105 0.89 7.64 7.72
CA GLU A 105 1.85 6.55 7.86
C GLU A 105 2.82 6.84 9.03
N PRO A 106 3.50 5.82 9.60
CA PRO A 106 4.56 6.05 10.58
C PRO A 106 5.63 6.98 9.99
N VAL A 107 6.09 7.96 10.76
CA VAL A 107 7.17 8.89 10.34
C VAL A 107 8.37 8.11 9.79
N THR A 108 8.67 6.96 10.37
CA THR A 108 9.74 6.04 9.94
C THR A 108 9.59 5.52 8.51
N TYR A 109 8.36 5.30 8.01
CA TYR A 109 8.15 4.87 6.63
C TYR A 109 8.50 6.00 5.67
N HIS A 110 7.95 7.20 5.89
CA HIS A 110 8.23 8.34 5.03
C HIS A 110 9.71 8.73 5.05
N GLU A 111 10.39 8.63 6.19
CA GLU A 111 11.85 8.80 6.30
C GLU A 111 12.62 7.74 5.51
N MET A 112 12.17 6.47 5.54
CA MET A 112 12.75 5.39 4.75
C MET A 112 12.61 5.69 3.25
N ILE A 113 11.44 6.13 2.80
CA ILE A 113 11.21 6.57 1.41
C ILE A 113 12.17 7.70 1.03
N ALA A 114 12.29 8.72 1.88
CA ALA A 114 13.16 9.87 1.64
C ALA A 114 14.63 9.44 1.47
N LYS A 115 15.13 8.57 2.37
CA LYS A 115 16.49 8.03 2.29
C LYS A 115 16.70 7.20 1.02
N LYS A 116 15.73 6.37 0.62
CA LYS A 116 15.83 5.59 -0.62
C LYS A 116 15.86 6.48 -1.86
N LEU A 117 15.03 7.53 -1.90
CA LEU A 117 15.03 8.51 -2.99
C LEU A 117 16.38 9.25 -3.07
N GLN A 118 16.95 9.65 -1.94
CA GLN A 118 18.26 10.31 -1.88
C GLN A 118 19.42 9.40 -2.28
N ALA A 119 19.28 8.09 -2.07
CA ALA A 119 20.27 7.10 -2.47
C ALA A 119 20.20 6.73 -3.96
N LEU A 120 19.15 7.14 -4.68
CA LEU A 120 19.11 6.98 -6.13
C LEU A 120 20.04 8.00 -6.80
N ASP A 121 20.94 7.52 -7.65
CA ASP A 121 21.79 8.36 -8.50
C ASP A 121 20.99 8.88 -9.71
N LEU A 122 19.94 9.66 -9.42
CA LEU A 122 19.06 10.19 -10.46
C LEU A 122 19.79 11.31 -11.22
N PRO A 123 19.75 11.32 -12.57
CA PRO A 123 20.37 12.36 -13.39
C PRO A 123 19.55 13.68 -13.37
N LEU A 124 19.39 14.26 -12.18
CA LEU A 124 18.63 15.49 -11.91
C LEU A 124 19.50 16.72 -12.22
N SER A 125 19.84 16.89 -13.48
CA SER A 125 20.59 18.06 -13.96
C SER A 125 19.76 19.36 -13.89
N LYS A 126 20.43 20.52 -13.98
CA LYS A 126 19.76 21.83 -14.10
C LYS A 126 19.13 22.08 -15.48
N GLU A 127 19.45 21.23 -16.46
CA GLU A 127 19.01 21.37 -17.85
C GLU A 127 17.50 21.13 -17.98
N CYS A 128 16.89 21.74 -19.00
CA CYS A 128 15.46 21.62 -19.23
C CYS A 128 15.13 20.20 -19.75
N PRO A 129 14.12 19.51 -19.19
CA PRO A 129 13.73 18.15 -19.59
C PRO A 129 13.41 18.01 -21.09
N GLY A 130 12.95 19.09 -21.72
CA GLY A 130 12.65 19.14 -23.16
C GLY A 130 13.86 18.96 -24.07
N ASP A 131 15.06 19.23 -23.55
CA ASP A 131 16.32 19.09 -24.30
C ASP A 131 16.79 17.63 -24.33
N HIS A 132 16.34 16.82 -23.36
CA HIS A 132 16.78 15.42 -23.19
C HIS A 132 15.64 14.48 -22.73
N PRO A 133 14.68 14.14 -23.60
CA PRO A 133 13.54 13.26 -23.27
C PRO A 133 13.95 11.89 -22.70
N SER A 134 15.08 11.36 -23.15
CA SER A 134 15.62 10.08 -22.65
C SER A 134 16.07 10.13 -21.19
N LYS A 135 16.54 11.29 -20.68
CA LYS A 135 16.89 11.47 -19.26
C LYS A 135 15.64 11.47 -18.38
N ALA A 136 14.60 12.19 -18.79
CA ALA A 136 13.32 12.23 -18.09
C ALA A 136 12.69 10.84 -18.00
N ALA A 137 12.64 10.11 -19.11
CA ALA A 137 12.13 8.73 -19.14
C ALA A 137 12.92 7.79 -18.20
N LYS A 138 14.25 7.94 -18.12
CA LYS A 138 15.07 7.16 -17.16
C LYS A 138 14.70 7.48 -15.72
N VAL A 139 14.55 8.75 -15.35
CA VAL A 139 14.14 9.14 -13.99
C VAL A 139 12.79 8.53 -13.62
N VAL A 140 11.81 8.59 -14.52
CA VAL A 140 10.49 7.98 -14.31
C VAL A 140 10.63 6.46 -14.12
N ALA A 141 11.36 5.77 -14.99
CA ALA A 141 11.56 4.33 -14.90
C ALA A 141 12.26 3.90 -13.60
N GLU A 142 13.26 4.64 -13.13
CA GLU A 142 13.96 4.38 -11.86
C GLU A 142 13.01 4.54 -10.67
N LEU A 143 12.15 5.56 -10.68
CA LEU A 143 11.18 5.79 -9.62
C LEU A 143 10.06 4.74 -9.62
N ASP A 144 9.58 4.32 -10.79
CA ASP A 144 8.64 3.20 -10.92
C ASP A 144 9.27 1.88 -10.43
N GLY A 145 10.55 1.64 -10.73
CA GLY A 145 11.32 0.51 -10.22
C GLY A 145 11.51 0.56 -8.70
N LEU A 146 11.72 1.77 -8.14
CA LEU A 146 11.77 1.98 -6.70
C LEU A 146 10.42 1.66 -6.04
N SER A 147 9.29 2.07 -6.62
CA SER A 147 7.94 1.71 -6.12
C SER A 147 7.76 0.20 -6.05
N GLN A 148 8.14 -0.55 -7.09
CA GLN A 148 8.09 -2.02 -7.05
C GLN A 148 8.98 -2.61 -5.95
N THR A 149 10.17 -2.04 -5.74
CA THR A 149 11.11 -2.48 -4.69
C THR A 149 10.53 -2.24 -3.30
N ILE A 150 9.96 -1.07 -3.03
CA ILE A 150 9.33 -0.74 -1.76
C ILE A 150 8.11 -1.63 -1.51
N LEU A 151 7.27 -1.86 -2.52
CA LEU A 151 6.10 -2.73 -2.37
C LEU A 151 6.48 -4.16 -1.96
N ARG A 152 7.58 -4.68 -2.52
CA ARG A 152 8.17 -5.95 -2.09
C ARG A 152 8.65 -5.90 -0.64
N LEU A 153 9.23 -4.78 -0.18
CA LEU A 153 9.61 -4.61 1.23
C LEU A 153 8.39 -4.58 2.14
N ILE A 154 7.34 -3.84 1.79
CA ILE A 154 6.07 -3.80 2.52
C ILE A 154 5.55 -5.22 2.75
N GLN A 155 5.56 -6.06 1.71
CA GLN A 155 5.05 -7.42 1.84
C GLN A 155 6.02 -8.38 2.54
N MET A 156 7.27 -8.42 2.10
CA MET A 156 8.21 -9.49 2.43
C MET A 156 9.07 -9.18 3.66
N LYS A 157 9.28 -7.90 3.93
CA LYS A 157 10.14 -7.40 5.00
C LYS A 157 9.45 -6.26 5.78
N PRO A 158 8.33 -6.54 6.45
CA PRO A 158 7.53 -5.51 7.13
C PRO A 158 8.31 -4.72 8.21
N ARG A 159 9.43 -5.24 8.71
CA ARG A 159 10.35 -4.50 9.60
C ARG A 159 11.11 -3.37 8.90
N GLU A 160 11.42 -3.53 7.61
CA GLU A 160 12.16 -2.56 6.81
C GLU A 160 11.24 -1.50 6.18
N ALA A 161 9.96 -1.81 5.98
CA ALA A 161 8.95 -0.88 5.46
C ALA A 161 7.62 -1.01 6.23
N PRO A 162 7.56 -0.60 7.52
CA PRO A 162 6.36 -0.75 8.34
C PRO A 162 5.33 0.34 8.02
N LEU A 163 4.10 -0.07 7.72
CA LEU A 163 2.92 0.79 7.56
C LEU A 163 2.15 0.93 8.88
N THR A 164 2.37 0.02 9.83
CA THR A 164 1.80 0.10 11.18
C THR A 164 2.76 -0.49 12.20
N LYS A 165 2.53 -0.21 13.50
CA LYS A 165 3.27 -0.87 14.59
C LYS A 165 3.09 -2.39 14.62
N LEU A 166 2.05 -2.92 13.97
CA LEU A 166 1.78 -4.36 13.93
C LEU A 166 2.41 -5.07 12.75
N ALA A 167 3.07 -4.35 11.84
CA ALA A 167 3.58 -4.87 10.56
C ALA A 167 4.27 -6.23 10.68
N VAL A 168 5.10 -6.39 11.73
CA VAL A 168 5.89 -7.59 11.99
C VAL A 168 5.06 -8.84 12.27
N HIS A 169 3.82 -8.70 12.75
CA HIS A 169 2.94 -9.82 13.08
C HIS A 169 2.24 -10.41 11.84
N PHE A 170 2.22 -9.68 10.72
CA PHE A 170 1.57 -10.10 9.49
C PHE A 170 2.52 -10.70 8.46
N GLY A 171 3.84 -10.60 8.68
CA GLY A 171 4.84 -11.27 7.85
C GLY A 171 4.80 -12.80 7.96
N ARG A 172 5.69 -13.47 7.22
CA ARG A 172 5.87 -14.94 7.27
C ARG A 172 6.18 -15.39 8.71
N GLY A 173 5.42 -16.35 9.22
CA GLY A 173 5.59 -16.87 10.59
C GLY A 173 5.07 -15.95 11.71
N GLY A 174 4.50 -14.80 11.36
CA GLY A 174 3.86 -13.90 12.33
C GLY A 174 2.52 -14.44 12.84
N VAL A 175 2.09 -13.92 13.99
CA VAL A 175 0.86 -14.36 14.69
C VAL A 175 -0.44 -13.88 14.03
N GLY A 176 -0.38 -12.98 13.06
CA GLY A 176 -1.54 -12.41 12.37
C GLY A 176 -2.32 -11.42 13.23
N CYS A 177 -3.64 -11.38 13.04
CA CYS A 177 -4.54 -10.44 13.72
C CYS A 177 -4.78 -10.73 15.21
N ALA A 178 -4.31 -11.86 15.74
CA ALA A 178 -4.52 -12.27 17.14
C ALA A 178 -6.00 -12.35 17.60
N GLY A 179 -6.96 -12.34 16.67
CA GLY A 179 -8.38 -12.35 17.00
C GLY A 179 -8.94 -10.98 17.42
N VAL A 180 -8.32 -9.87 17.00
CA VAL A 180 -8.80 -8.51 17.30
C VAL A 180 -8.99 -7.66 16.04
N ASP A 181 -9.79 -6.60 16.14
CA ASP A 181 -10.14 -5.72 15.01
C ASP A 181 -9.31 -4.43 14.96
N SER A 182 -8.64 -4.08 16.06
CA SER A 182 -7.97 -2.80 16.23
C SER A 182 -6.50 -2.95 16.57
N VAL A 183 -5.73 -1.94 16.15
CA VAL A 183 -4.30 -1.85 16.42
C VAL A 183 -3.99 -1.64 17.91
N SER A 184 -4.92 -1.07 18.67
CA SER A 184 -4.80 -0.86 20.11
C SER A 184 -5.03 -2.13 20.93
N ALA A 185 -5.95 -2.99 20.49
CA ALA A 185 -6.26 -4.27 21.15
C ALA A 185 -5.27 -5.40 20.82
N HIS A 186 -4.36 -5.18 19.87
CA HIS A 186 -3.36 -6.18 19.50
C HIS A 186 -2.15 -6.07 20.43
N HIS A 187 -2.03 -7.02 21.36
CA HIS A 187 -1.00 -7.05 22.40
C HIS A 187 0.22 -7.91 22.07
N GLY A 188 0.27 -8.51 20.87
CA GLY A 188 1.29 -9.50 20.52
C GLY A 188 1.15 -10.81 21.33
N GLY A 189 1.65 -11.92 20.80
CA GLY A 189 1.76 -13.18 21.56
C GLY A 189 0.63 -14.19 21.39
N ARG A 190 -0.59 -13.77 21.03
CA ARG A 190 -1.67 -14.72 20.65
C ARG A 190 -1.74 -14.93 19.14
N ALA A 191 -1.73 -16.18 18.70
CA ALA A 191 -1.97 -16.52 17.30
C ALA A 191 -3.41 -16.18 16.89
N CYS A 192 -3.60 -15.85 15.61
CA CYS A 192 -4.92 -15.74 15.00
C CYS A 192 -5.73 -17.03 15.28
N PRO A 193 -6.94 -16.93 15.85
CA PRO A 193 -7.72 -18.10 16.27
C PRO A 193 -8.20 -18.96 15.10
N VAL A 194 -8.18 -18.42 13.88
CA VAL A 194 -8.60 -19.09 12.64
C VAL A 194 -7.41 -19.41 11.74
N GLY A 195 -6.21 -19.52 12.32
CA GLY A 195 -5.02 -19.95 11.57
C GLY A 195 -4.58 -18.98 10.47
N ARG A 196 -4.96 -17.70 10.59
CA ARG A 196 -4.78 -16.66 9.58
C ARG A 196 -5.57 -16.87 8.29
N ASP A 197 -6.56 -17.74 8.28
CA ASP A 197 -7.51 -17.88 7.18
C ASP A 197 -8.88 -17.33 7.59
N HIS A 198 -9.23 -16.16 7.07
CA HIS A 198 -10.53 -15.52 7.31
C HIS A 198 -11.52 -15.74 6.16
N LEU A 199 -11.34 -16.77 5.32
CA LEU A 199 -12.30 -17.11 4.26
C LEU A 199 -13.69 -17.34 4.87
N PHE A 200 -14.69 -16.64 4.35
CA PHE A 200 -16.05 -16.68 4.83
C PHE A 200 -16.72 -18.00 4.47
N ASP A 201 -17.24 -18.70 5.47
CA ASP A 201 -18.10 -19.87 5.31
C ASP A 201 -19.52 -19.54 5.78
N ALA A 202 -20.48 -19.54 4.87
CA ALA A 202 -21.88 -19.27 5.19
C ALA A 202 -22.50 -20.32 6.11
N ALA A 203 -22.04 -21.58 6.05
CA ALA A 203 -22.52 -22.67 6.91
C ALA A 203 -21.93 -22.54 8.32
N THR A 204 -20.70 -22.06 8.45
CA THR A 204 -20.05 -21.86 9.76
C THR A 204 -19.35 -20.50 9.93
N PRO A 205 -20.08 -19.36 9.93
CA PRO A 205 -19.48 -18.02 9.92
C PRO A 205 -18.54 -17.73 11.10
N LYS A 206 -18.78 -18.38 12.25
CA LYS A 206 -17.92 -18.26 13.45
C LYS A 206 -16.53 -18.86 13.27
N LYS A 207 -16.29 -19.71 12.26
CA LYS A 207 -14.97 -20.29 11.96
C LYS A 207 -14.07 -19.35 11.17
N SER A 208 -14.63 -18.29 10.57
CA SER A 208 -13.87 -17.33 9.74
C SER A 208 -13.32 -16.15 10.55
N GLN A 209 -13.62 -16.07 11.86
CA GLN A 209 -13.27 -14.95 12.72
C GLN A 209 -13.00 -15.39 14.16
N GLY A 210 -12.25 -14.59 14.91
CA GLY A 210 -12.12 -14.73 16.36
C GLY A 210 -13.38 -14.31 17.11
N GLU A 211 -13.48 -14.75 18.36
CA GLU A 211 -14.54 -14.31 19.27
C GLU A 211 -14.50 -12.78 19.45
N GLY A 212 -15.64 -12.11 19.22
CA GLY A 212 -15.76 -10.66 19.31
C GLY A 212 -15.22 -9.88 18.09
N GLN A 213 -14.59 -10.53 17.11
CA GLN A 213 -14.22 -9.87 15.85
C GLN A 213 -15.45 -9.64 14.97
N LYS A 214 -15.43 -8.52 14.24
CA LYS A 214 -16.42 -8.26 13.18
C LYS A 214 -16.25 -9.27 12.06
N SER A 215 -17.39 -9.78 11.57
CA SER A 215 -17.42 -10.63 10.39
C SER A 215 -17.15 -9.83 9.13
N GLU A 216 -16.02 -10.10 8.49
CA GLU A 216 -15.73 -9.70 7.13
C GLU A 216 -16.10 -10.87 6.20
N LYS A 217 -17.01 -10.64 5.24
CA LYS A 217 -17.43 -11.63 4.25
C LYS A 217 -16.35 -11.80 3.17
N ILE A 218 -15.13 -12.18 3.58
CA ILE A 218 -13.99 -12.36 2.68
C ILE A 218 -14.26 -13.62 1.86
N MET A 219 -14.44 -13.45 0.55
CA MET A 219 -14.66 -14.55 -0.41
C MET A 219 -13.40 -14.87 -1.22
N TYR A 220 -12.34 -14.07 -1.05
CA TYR A 220 -11.08 -14.27 -1.75
C TYR A 220 -10.45 -15.60 -1.32
N ASN A 221 -10.29 -16.52 -2.25
CA ASN A 221 -9.64 -17.80 -1.97
C ASN A 221 -8.13 -17.67 -2.23
N ASN A 222 -7.34 -17.59 -1.17
CA ASN A 222 -5.89 -17.43 -1.20
C ASN A 222 -5.18 -18.79 -1.46
N THR A 223 -5.59 -19.51 -2.53
CA THR A 223 -5.02 -20.83 -2.89
C THR A 223 -3.52 -20.74 -3.18
N GLU A 224 -3.09 -19.63 -3.76
CA GLU A 224 -1.70 -19.23 -3.89
C GLU A 224 -1.41 -18.05 -2.98
N LYS A 225 -0.18 -17.93 -2.50
CA LYS A 225 0.23 -16.78 -1.68
C LYS A 225 0.07 -15.48 -2.46
N TYR A 226 -0.93 -14.67 -2.08
CA TYR A 226 -1.15 -13.33 -2.63
C TYR A 226 0.13 -12.49 -2.70
N ARG A 227 0.27 -11.68 -3.74
CA ARG A 227 1.38 -10.75 -3.94
C ARG A 227 0.85 -9.37 -4.26
N LEU A 228 1.33 -8.37 -3.52
CA LEU A 228 1.06 -6.97 -3.85
C LEU A 228 1.66 -6.66 -5.22
N LYS A 229 0.93 -5.87 -6.01
CA LYS A 229 1.34 -5.41 -7.33
C LYS A 229 1.10 -3.91 -7.44
N VAL A 230 1.98 -3.23 -8.17
CA VAL A 230 1.74 -1.82 -8.51
C VAL A 230 0.58 -1.73 -9.49
N GLY A 231 -0.23 -0.69 -9.38
CA GLY A 231 -1.41 -0.44 -10.20
C GLY A 231 -2.58 -1.37 -9.92
N GLN A 232 -2.52 -2.19 -8.87
CA GLN A 232 -3.55 -3.14 -8.47
C GLN A 232 -3.81 -3.06 -6.97
#